data_AF-A0A4U6QE26-F1
#
_entry.id   AF-A0A4U6QE26-F1
#
_cell.length_a   1.000
_cell.length_b   1.000
_cell.length_c   1.000
_cell.angle_alpha   90.00
_cell.angle_beta   90.00
_cell.angle_gamma   90.00
#
_symmetry.space_group_name_H-M   'P 1'
#
loop_
_entity.id
_entity.type
_entity.pdbx_description
1 polymer ?
#
loop_
_entity_poly.entity_id
_entity_poly.type
_entity_poly.pdbx_seq_one_letter_code
_entity_poly.pdbx_strand_id
1 'polypeptide(L)'
;MSGDQTERSPVLTPRLVGLSVDDAGGVASRHQVCMVRENPDTPGEVVAVVSDGVTATVLSQCPPTGTAVFPGSAVTVTWREDGGDGVREPRRPSPDPLVMSRMRSVDADDSVRSASSG
;
A
#
# COMPACT_ATOMS: atom_id res chain seq x y z
N MET A 1 -20.25 -29.49 -16.33
CA MET A 1 -20.03 -28.86 -15.00
C MET A 1 -19.47 -27.48 -15.31
N SER A 2 -20.09 -26.35 -14.99
CA SER A 2 -20.86 -25.98 -13.80
C SER A 2 -21.79 -24.83 -14.23
N GLY A 3 -23.08 -24.83 -13.90
CA GLY A 3 -23.59 -24.71 -12.55
C GLY A 3 -24.13 -23.28 -12.42
N ASP A 4 -25.45 -23.15 -12.56
CA ASP A 4 -26.28 -22.13 -11.94
C ASP A 4 -25.70 -20.70 -11.80
N GLN A 5 -25.78 -19.88 -12.85
CA GLN A 5 -25.65 -18.42 -12.72
C GLN A 5 -27.03 -17.74 -12.56
N THR A 6 -28.10 -18.51 -12.36
CA THR A 6 -29.48 -18.03 -12.51
C THR A 6 -30.20 -17.77 -11.17
N GLU A 7 -29.68 -18.20 -10.01
CA GLU A 7 -30.47 -18.11 -8.78
C GLU A 7 -30.03 -17.05 -7.75
N ARG A 8 -29.00 -16.25 -8.02
CA ARG A 8 -28.64 -15.15 -7.11
C ARG A 8 -29.37 -13.87 -7.47
N SER A 9 -30.36 -13.52 -6.65
CA SER A 9 -31.02 -12.21 -6.74
C SER A 9 -29.98 -11.09 -6.61
N PRO A 10 -30.04 -10.05 -7.46
CA PRO A 10 -29.11 -8.93 -7.36
C PRO A 10 -29.29 -8.18 -6.04
N VAL A 11 -28.18 -7.69 -5.50
CA VAL A 11 -28.16 -6.82 -4.32
C VAL A 11 -27.89 -5.39 -4.75
N LEU A 12 -28.33 -4.44 -3.93
CA LEU A 12 -28.05 -3.03 -4.17
C LEU A 12 -26.74 -2.66 -3.50
N THR A 13 -25.85 -2.01 -4.27
CA THR A 13 -24.63 -1.42 -3.75
C THR A 13 -24.95 -0.45 -2.61
N PRO A 14 -24.41 -0.66 -1.40
CA PRO A 14 -24.66 0.23 -0.27
C PRO A 14 -23.99 1.60 -0.46
N ARG A 15 -24.38 2.55 0.40
CA ARG A 15 -23.68 3.82 0.52
C ARG A 15 -22.50 3.65 1.47
N LEU A 16 -21.29 3.77 0.92
CA LEU A 16 -20.03 3.71 1.66
C LEU A 16 -19.38 5.08 1.80
N VAL A 17 -19.61 5.99 0.84
CA VAL A 17 -19.05 7.36 0.88
C VAL A 17 -19.51 8.11 2.13
N GLY A 18 -18.54 8.66 2.86
CA GLY A 18 -18.73 9.37 4.12
C GLY A 18 -18.70 8.48 5.36
N LEU A 19 -18.57 7.16 5.22
CA LEU A 19 -18.33 6.25 6.34
C LEU A 19 -16.83 6.11 6.62
N SER A 20 -16.49 5.77 7.86
CA SER A 20 -15.16 5.29 8.20
C SER A 20 -14.86 4.00 7.42
N VAL A 21 -13.59 3.71 7.12
CA VAL A 21 -13.21 2.46 6.43
C VAL A 21 -13.66 1.21 7.22
N ASP A 22 -13.68 1.28 8.55
CA ASP A 22 -14.21 0.22 9.40
C ASP A 22 -15.72 0.03 9.24
N ASP A 23 -16.51 1.10 9.43
CA ASP A 23 -17.96 1.06 9.25
C ASP A 23 -18.35 0.65 7.83
N ALA A 24 -17.63 1.15 6.83
CA ALA A 24 -17.85 0.81 5.43
C ALA A 24 -17.63 -0.68 5.16
N GLY A 25 -16.61 -1.29 5.77
CA GLY A 25 -16.36 -2.74 5.68
C GLY A 25 -17.50 -3.55 6.29
N GLY A 26 -18.01 -3.13 7.45
CA GLY A 26 -19.17 -3.74 8.10
C GLY A 26 -20.45 -3.63 7.25
N VAL A 27 -20.70 -2.46 6.66
CA VAL A 27 -21.85 -2.23 5.76
C VAL A 27 -21.74 -3.05 4.48
N ALA A 28 -20.56 -3.08 3.84
CA ALA A 28 -20.31 -3.87 2.64
C ALA A 28 -20.62 -5.36 2.87
N SER A 29 -20.13 -5.91 3.99
CA SER A 29 -20.34 -7.30 4.37
C SER A 29 -21.83 -7.64 4.56
N ARG A 30 -22.60 -6.76 5.21
CA ARG A 30 -24.05 -6.92 5.41
C ARG A 30 -24.85 -6.89 4.10
N HIS A 31 -24.37 -6.15 3.11
CA HIS A 31 -24.98 -6.04 1.78
C HIS A 31 -24.42 -7.04 0.77
N GLN A 32 -23.62 -8.00 1.22
CA GLN A 32 -23.03 -9.05 0.37
C GLN A 32 -22.18 -8.48 -0.77
N VAL A 33 -21.43 -7.40 -0.52
CA VAL A 33 -20.46 -6.83 -1.48
C VAL A 33 -19.07 -6.78 -0.87
N CYS A 34 -18.05 -6.79 -1.73
CA CYS A 34 -16.65 -6.80 -1.33
C CYS A 34 -16.06 -5.41 -1.50
N MET A 35 -15.56 -4.80 -0.42
CA MET A 35 -14.87 -3.52 -0.52
C MET A 35 -13.43 -3.73 -1.01
N VAL A 36 -13.07 -3.09 -2.11
CA VAL A 36 -11.72 -3.16 -2.71
C VAL A 36 -11.16 -1.77 -2.97
N ARG A 37 -9.86 -1.68 -3.18
CA ARG A 37 -9.14 -0.44 -3.54
C ARG A 37 -8.09 -0.76 -4.60
N GLU A 38 -7.77 0.22 -5.43
CA GLU A 38 -6.57 0.14 -6.27
C GLU A 38 -5.30 0.15 -5.41
N ASN A 39 -4.43 -0.82 -5.67
CA ASN A 39 -3.14 -0.91 -5.01
C ASN A 39 -2.32 0.35 -5.35
N PRO A 40 -1.90 1.15 -4.36
CA PRO A 40 -1.11 2.36 -4.61
C PRO A 40 0.28 2.04 -5.19
N ASP A 41 0.82 0.85 -4.92
CA ASP A 41 2.16 0.43 -5.33
C ASP A 41 2.15 -0.23 -6.71
N THR A 42 1.04 -0.88 -7.08
CA THR A 42 0.87 -1.60 -8.34
C THR A 42 -0.36 -1.09 -9.10
N PRO A 43 -0.20 -0.17 -10.07
CA PRO A 43 -1.31 0.32 -10.87
C PRO A 43 -2.04 -0.82 -11.60
N GLY A 44 -3.36 -0.84 -11.52
CA GLY A 44 -4.21 -1.88 -12.13
C GLY A 44 -4.40 -3.14 -11.29
N GLU A 45 -3.73 -3.26 -10.15
CA GLU A 45 -4.01 -4.29 -9.15
C GLU A 45 -5.09 -3.79 -8.18
N VAL A 46 -6.07 -4.63 -7.88
CA VAL A 46 -7.08 -4.36 -6.85
C VAL A 46 -6.85 -5.26 -5.64
N VAL A 47 -6.87 -4.65 -4.46
CA VAL A 47 -6.67 -5.33 -3.18
C VAL A 47 -7.92 -5.23 -2.32
N ALA A 48 -8.20 -6.29 -1.56
CA ALA A 48 -9.26 -6.27 -0.57
C ALA A 48 -8.92 -5.26 0.53
N VAL A 49 -9.90 -4.45 0.95
CA VAL A 49 -9.69 -3.51 2.05
C VAL A 49 -9.83 -4.26 3.36
N VAL A 50 -8.75 -4.26 4.15
CA VAL A 50 -8.75 -4.75 5.53
C VAL A 50 -8.85 -3.53 6.44
N SER A 51 -9.90 -3.48 7.27
CA SER A 51 -10.22 -2.32 8.11
C SER A 51 -9.30 -2.14 9.31
N ASP A 52 -8.39 -3.09 9.58
CA ASP A 52 -7.57 -3.10 10.79
C ASP A 52 -6.66 -1.87 10.86
N GLY A 53 -6.98 -0.95 11.79
CA GLY A 53 -6.19 0.24 12.07
C GLY A 53 -6.35 1.42 11.09
N VAL A 54 -7.20 1.32 10.06
CA VAL A 54 -7.35 2.39 9.07
C VAL A 54 -8.29 3.48 9.58
N THR A 55 -7.73 4.59 10.05
CA THR A 55 -8.48 5.78 10.44
C THR A 55 -8.64 6.70 9.24
N ALA A 56 -9.55 6.35 8.33
CA ALA A 56 -9.85 7.14 7.14
C ALA A 56 -11.33 7.11 6.79
N THR A 57 -11.77 8.12 6.04
CA THR A 57 -13.14 8.24 5.54
C THR A 57 -13.19 7.94 4.04
N VAL A 58 -14.15 7.12 3.62
CA VAL A 58 -14.38 6.81 2.20
C VAL A 58 -14.83 8.07 1.46
N LEU A 59 -14.06 8.45 0.43
CA LEU A 59 -14.26 9.65 -0.37
C LEU A 59 -15.06 9.39 -1.64
N SER A 60 -14.86 8.23 -2.27
CA SER A 60 -15.60 7.82 -3.45
C SER A 60 -15.79 6.31 -3.50
N GLN A 61 -16.81 5.89 -4.26
CA GLN A 61 -17.08 4.48 -4.53
C GLN A 61 -17.47 4.29 -6.00
N CYS A 62 -17.18 3.11 -6.53
CA CYS A 62 -17.67 2.62 -7.81
C CYS A 62 -17.93 1.11 -7.69
N PRO A 63 -19.13 0.61 -8.03
CA PRO A 63 -20.29 1.34 -8.56
C PRO A 63 -20.96 2.29 -7.53
N PRO A 64 -21.79 3.26 -7.98
CA PRO A 64 -22.51 4.16 -7.09
C PRO A 64 -23.57 3.42 -6.28
N THR A 65 -23.99 4.05 -5.18
CA THR A 65 -25.07 3.53 -4.32
C THR A 65 -26.34 3.23 -5.12
N GLY A 66 -27.01 2.13 -4.78
CA GLY A 66 -28.25 1.71 -5.43
C GLY A 66 -28.04 0.98 -6.76
N THR A 67 -26.80 0.79 -7.21
CA THR A 67 -26.52 -0.02 -8.39
C THR A 67 -26.83 -1.49 -8.09
N ALA A 68 -27.57 -2.16 -8.97
CA ALA A 68 -27.81 -3.59 -8.87
C ALA A 68 -26.54 -4.36 -9.28
N VAL A 69 -26.02 -5.18 -8.37
CA VAL A 69 -24.83 -6.01 -8.58
C VAL A 69 -25.08 -7.44 -8.09
N PHE A 70 -24.28 -8.39 -8.54
CA PHE A 70 -24.36 -9.75 -8.01
C PHE A 70 -23.76 -9.82 -6.61
N PRO A 71 -24.31 -10.65 -5.70
CA PRO A 71 -23.68 -10.91 -4.41
C PRO A 71 -22.21 -11.34 -4.57
N GLY A 72 -21.32 -10.70 -3.83
CA GLY A 72 -19.87 -10.85 -3.89
C GLY A 72 -19.17 -9.89 -4.86
N SER A 73 -19.91 -9.03 -5.56
CA SER A 73 -19.32 -8.04 -6.47
C SER A 73 -18.43 -7.05 -5.72
N ALA A 74 -17.36 -6.63 -6.40
CA ALA A 74 -16.43 -5.65 -5.89
C ALA A 74 -17.02 -4.23 -5.95
N VAL A 75 -16.82 -3.48 -4.87
CA VAL A 75 -17.05 -2.04 -4.80
C VAL A 75 -15.71 -1.39 -4.54
N THR A 76 -15.16 -0.77 -5.59
CA THR A 76 -13.91 -0.02 -5.52
C THR A 76 -14.16 1.26 -4.76
N VAL A 77 -13.37 1.52 -3.72
CA VAL A 77 -13.45 2.73 -2.92
C VAL A 77 -12.12 3.47 -2.91
N THR A 78 -12.16 4.77 -2.66
CA THR A 78 -10.97 5.58 -2.40
C THR A 78 -11.12 6.30 -1.07
N TRP A 79 -10.01 6.48 -0.36
CA TRP A 79 -9.92 7.28 0.84
C TRP A 79 -8.54 7.94 0.92
N ARG A 80 -8.42 8.95 1.78
CA ARG A 80 -7.11 9.51 2.17
C ARG A 80 -6.89 9.15 3.63
N GLU A 81 -5.70 8.63 3.92
CA GLU A 81 -5.28 8.40 5.30
C GLU A 81 -4.88 9.76 5.88
N ASP A 82 -5.57 10.20 6.93
CA ASP A 82 -5.23 11.41 7.69
C ASP A 82 -3.97 11.13 8.53
N GLY A 83 -2.80 11.05 7.88
CA GLY A 83 -1.53 10.84 8.57
C GLY A 83 -0.62 9.85 7.87
N GLY A 84 0.16 10.37 6.92
CA GLY A 84 1.19 9.61 6.23
C GLY A 84 2.13 10.51 5.43
N ASP A 85 2.53 11.66 5.98
CA ASP A 85 3.81 12.31 5.62
C ASP A 85 4.95 11.45 6.20
N GLY A 86 4.91 10.15 5.89
CA GLY A 86 5.98 9.20 6.11
C GLY A 86 6.86 9.36 4.90
N VAL A 87 7.83 10.26 5.02
CA VAL A 87 9.14 10.20 4.38
C VAL A 87 9.23 8.97 3.48
N ARG A 88 9.08 9.16 2.17
CA ARG A 88 9.46 8.16 1.19
C ARG A 88 10.93 7.90 1.47
N GLU A 89 11.26 6.87 2.25
CA GLU A 89 12.64 6.47 2.47
C GLU A 89 13.20 6.34 1.05
N PRO A 90 14.16 7.19 0.63
CA PRO A 90 14.65 7.15 -0.73
C PRO A 90 15.05 5.72 -0.97
N ARG A 91 14.45 5.09 -2.01
CA ARG A 91 14.62 3.68 -2.35
C ARG A 91 16.04 3.28 -1.95
N ARG A 92 16.18 2.48 -0.88
CA ARG A 92 17.48 1.96 -0.49
C ARG A 92 18.03 1.28 -1.75
N PRO A 93 19.09 1.81 -2.40
CA PRO A 93 19.69 1.05 -3.48
C PRO A 93 20.10 -0.28 -2.86
N SER A 94 19.56 -1.37 -3.42
CA SER A 94 20.02 -2.71 -3.09
C SER A 94 21.54 -2.74 -3.30
N PRO A 95 22.26 -3.45 -2.43
CA PRO A 95 23.65 -3.17 -2.10
C PRO A 95 24.56 -3.14 -3.33
N ASP A 96 25.45 -2.13 -3.38
CA ASP A 96 26.56 -2.08 -4.31
C ASP A 96 27.29 -3.44 -4.34
N PRO A 97 27.54 -4.02 -5.53
CA PRO A 97 28.36 -5.21 -5.64
C PRO A 97 29.73 -4.93 -5.04
N LEU A 98 30.22 -5.85 -4.22
CA LEU A 98 31.53 -5.86 -3.56
C LEU A 98 32.65 -5.39 -4.51
N VAL A 99 32.92 -4.09 -4.55
CA VAL A 99 34.15 -3.55 -5.12
C VAL A 99 35.24 -3.79 -4.10
N MET A 100 36.11 -4.75 -4.41
CA MET A 100 37.34 -5.01 -3.68
C MET A 100 38.20 -3.74 -3.64
N SER A 101 38.08 -2.98 -2.56
CA SER A 101 39.06 -1.96 -2.20
C SER A 101 40.13 -2.60 -1.32
N ARG A 102 41.29 -2.90 -1.92
CA ARG A 102 42.54 -2.78 -1.19
C ARG A 102 43.66 -2.26 -2.09
N MET A 103 43.44 -1.05 -2.60
CA MET A 103 44.51 -0.17 -3.03
C MET A 103 44.96 0.61 -1.78
N ARG A 104 45.92 0.06 -1.03
CA ARG A 104 46.61 0.84 0.00
C ARG A 104 47.75 1.58 -0.69
N SER A 105 47.48 2.82 -1.05
CA SER A 105 48.46 3.78 -1.52
C SER A 105 49.58 3.95 -0.49
N VAL A 106 50.78 4.07 -1.03
CA VAL A 106 51.96 4.65 -0.40
C VAL A 106 51.69 6.14 -0.16
N ASP A 107 51.96 6.61 1.06
CA ASP A 107 52.54 7.93 1.41
C ASP A 107 52.69 7.95 2.94
N ALA A 108 53.91 7.99 3.49
CA ALA A 108 54.72 9.19 3.73
C ALA A 108 54.07 10.12 4.78
N ASP A 109 54.60 10.05 6.00
CA ASP A 109 54.66 11.16 6.97
C ASP A 109 55.72 10.75 8.01
N ASP A 110 56.96 11.21 7.84
CA ASP A 110 57.54 12.33 8.58
C ASP A 110 57.47 12.17 10.10
N SER A 111 58.63 11.88 10.69
CA SER A 111 58.94 12.31 12.04
C SER A 111 60.44 12.54 12.12
N VAL A 112 60.79 13.76 11.74
CA VAL A 112 62.03 14.43 12.14
C VAL A 112 62.15 14.43 13.67
N ARG A 113 63.16 13.76 14.22
CA ARG A 113 63.81 14.19 15.46
C ARG A 113 65.32 14.08 15.32
N SER A 114 65.91 15.27 15.37
CA SER A 114 67.29 15.66 15.22
C SER A 114 68.28 15.00 16.18
N ALA A 115 69.53 14.87 15.70
CA ALA A 115 70.81 15.13 16.39
C ALA A 115 71.16 14.25 17.63
N SER A 116 72.38 13.82 17.93
CA SER A 116 73.73 14.31 17.66
C SER A 116 74.76 13.21 18.05
N SER A 117 76.00 13.41 17.60
CA SER A 117 77.27 12.73 17.93
C SER A 117 77.41 11.93 19.24
N GLY A 118 78.19 10.86 19.12
CA GLY A 118 78.99 10.19 20.14
C GLY A 118 79.90 9.15 19.49
#